data_AF-A0A357R2P4-F1
#
_entry.id   AF-A0A357R2P4-F1
#
_cell.length_a   1.000
_cell.length_b   1.000
_cell.length_c   1.000
_cell.angle_alpha   90.00
_cell.angle_beta   90.00
_cell.angle_gamma   90.00
#
_symmetry.space_group_name_H-M   'P 1'
#
loop_
_entity.id
_entity.type
_entity.pdbx_description
1 polymer ?
#
loop_
_entity_poly.entity_id
_entity_poly.type
_entity_poly.pdbx_seq_one_letter_code
_entity_poly.pdbx_strand_id
1 'polypeptide(L)'
;MSAEQVKELRALTGAGFMDCKRALEKTGGDVSKAVDLLREKGLAAAAKKSGRITAEGAVGSYIHGNGRIGVLVEVNCETDFV
;
A
#
# COMPACT_ATOMS: atom_id res chain seq x y z
N MET A 1 -5.34 13.34 -20.26
CA MET A 1 -4.80 13.09 -18.91
C MET A 1 -4.09 14.36 -18.45
N SER A 2 -4.58 15.00 -17.40
CA SER A 2 -3.92 16.19 -16.83
C SER A 2 -2.95 15.83 -15.70
N ALA A 3 -2.04 16.77 -15.36
CA ALA A 3 -1.11 16.60 -14.24
C ALA A 3 -1.88 16.52 -12.90
N GLU A 4 -3.00 17.21 -12.81
CA GLU A 4 -3.90 17.23 -11.66
C GLU A 4 -4.52 15.86 -11.42
N GLN A 5 -4.98 15.17 -12.47
CA GLN A 5 -5.53 13.81 -12.34
C GLN A 5 -4.49 12.81 -11.82
N VAL A 6 -3.23 12.91 -12.26
CA VAL A 6 -2.15 12.06 -11.75
C VAL A 6 -1.87 12.36 -10.28
N LYS A 7 -1.87 13.64 -9.91
CA LYS A 7 -1.67 14.09 -8.53
C LYS A 7 -2.80 13.58 -7.61
N GLU A 8 -4.04 13.69 -8.06
CA GLU A 8 -5.23 13.20 -7.35
C GLU A 8 -5.15 11.68 -7.14
N LEU A 9 -4.92 10.92 -8.21
CA LEU A 9 -4.83 9.46 -8.11
C LEU A 9 -3.69 9.01 -7.18
N ARG A 10 -2.55 9.71 -7.23
CA ARG A 10 -1.42 9.46 -6.31
C ARG A 10 -1.78 9.75 -4.86
N ALA A 11 -2.53 10.82 -4.59
CA ALA A 11 -2.98 11.14 -3.24
C ALA A 11 -3.94 10.08 -2.69
N LEU A 12 -4.83 9.54 -3.53
CA LEU A 12 -5.79 8.50 -3.14
C LEU A 12 -5.15 7.13 -2.90
N THR A 13 -4.11 6.79 -3.67
CA THR A 13 -3.58 5.40 -3.72
C THR A 13 -2.20 5.25 -3.09
N GLY A 14 -1.45 6.35 -2.92
CA GLY A 14 -0.03 6.31 -2.54
C GLY A 14 0.90 5.72 -3.61
N ALA A 15 0.39 5.35 -4.78
CA ALA A 15 1.18 4.72 -5.83
C ALA A 15 2.22 5.68 -6.46
N GLY A 16 3.27 5.12 -7.06
CA GLY A 16 4.29 5.89 -7.76
C GLY A 16 3.71 6.71 -8.91
N PHE A 17 4.31 7.88 -9.18
CA PHE A 17 3.83 8.81 -10.21
C PHE A 17 3.64 8.15 -11.58
N MET A 18 4.61 7.33 -12.01
CA MET A 18 4.56 6.63 -13.30
C MET A 18 3.48 5.54 -13.35
N ASP A 19 3.17 4.90 -12.22
CA ASP A 19 2.10 3.92 -12.16
C ASP A 19 0.73 4.58 -12.24
N CYS A 20 0.55 5.72 -11.57
CA CYS A 20 -0.66 6.53 -11.68
C CYS A 20 -0.88 7.01 -13.12
N LYS A 21 0.16 7.54 -13.78
CA LYS A 21 0.10 7.95 -15.18
C LYS A 21 -0.31 6.79 -16.10
N ARG A 22 0.38 5.64 -16.00
CA ARG A 22 0.06 4.45 -16.81
C ARG A 22 -1.33 3.89 -16.53
N ALA A 23 -1.80 3.96 -15.28
CA ALA A 23 -3.13 3.50 -14.92
C ALA A 23 -4.20 4.39 -15.59
N LEU A 24 -4.06 5.71 -15.49
CA LEU A 24 -4.97 6.66 -16.15
C LEU A 24 -4.96 6.52 -17.67
N GLU A 25 -3.79 6.28 -18.29
CA GLU A 25 -3.71 6.02 -19.73
C GLU A 25 -4.49 4.75 -20.13
N LYS A 26 -4.41 3.69 -19.33
CA LYS A 26 -5.11 2.43 -19.59
C LYS A 26 -6.62 2.49 -19.33
N THR A 27 -7.06 3.37 -18.44
CA THR A 27 -8.48 3.52 -18.09
C THR A 27 -9.15 4.69 -18.82
N GLY A 28 -8.45 5.33 -19.76
CA GLY A 28 -8.98 6.47 -20.52
C GLY A 28 -9.20 7.72 -19.66
N GLY A 29 -8.49 7.84 -18.53
CA GLY A 29 -8.63 8.95 -17.58
C GLY A 29 -9.72 8.76 -16.53
N ASP A 30 -10.37 7.60 -16.47
CA ASP A 30 -11.31 7.23 -15.40
C ASP A 30 -10.53 6.94 -14.11
N VAL A 31 -10.68 7.83 -13.13
CA VAL A 31 -9.98 7.79 -11.84
C VAL A 31 -10.42 6.57 -11.02
N SER A 32 -11.71 6.26 -10.97
CA SER A 32 -12.23 5.11 -10.21
C SER A 32 -11.68 3.80 -10.75
N LYS A 33 -11.73 3.61 -12.08
CA LYS A 33 -11.13 2.42 -12.71
C LYS A 33 -9.61 2.37 -12.52
N ALA A 34 -8.94 3.53 -12.51
CA ALA A 34 -7.49 3.58 -12.29
C ALA A 34 -7.12 3.19 -10.86
N VAL A 35 -7.94 3.55 -9.86
CA VAL A 35 -7.77 3.10 -8.47
C VAL A 35 -7.88 1.59 -8.39
N ASP A 36 -8.92 1.00 -8.98
CA ASP A 36 -9.11 -0.46 -8.95
C ASP A 36 -7.96 -1.19 -9.65
N LEU A 37 -7.53 -0.71 -10.82
CA LEU A 37 -6.38 -1.26 -11.54
C LEU A 37 -5.08 -1.18 -10.72
N LEU A 38 -4.86 -0.08 -10.00
CA LEU A 38 -3.69 0.07 -9.13
C LEU A 38 -3.77 -0.85 -7.92
N ARG A 39 -4.96 -1.05 -7.34
CA ARG A 39 -5.18 -1.98 -6.22
C ARG A 39 -4.87 -3.41 -6.63
N GLU A 40 -5.40 -3.88 -7.76
CA GLU A 40 -5.12 -5.22 -8.29
C GLU A 40 -3.61 -5.43 -8.56
N LYS A 41 -2.96 -4.44 -9.17
CA LYS A 41 -1.51 -4.47 -9.39
C LYS A 41 -0.72 -4.50 -8.09
N GLY A 42 -1.15 -3.73 -7.09
CA GLY A 42 -0.54 -3.70 -5.76
C GLY A 42 -0.58 -5.06 -5.07
N LEU A 43 -1.72 -5.75 -5.13
CA LEU A 43 -1.88 -7.11 -4.61
C LEU A 43 -0.94 -8.10 -5.31
N ALA A 44 -0.86 -8.03 -6.65
CA ALA A 44 0.05 -8.89 -7.42
C ALA A 44 1.53 -8.62 -7.09
N ALA A 45 1.91 -7.36 -6.87
CA ALA A 45 3.25 -6.99 -6.46
C ALA A 45 3.58 -7.48 -5.04
N ALA A 46 2.63 -7.38 -4.10
CA ALA A 46 2.78 -7.89 -2.75
C ALA A 46 2.97 -9.41 -2.75
N ALA A 47 2.17 -10.15 -3.53
CA ALA A 47 2.33 -11.59 -3.68
C ALA A 47 3.73 -11.98 -4.19
N LYS A 48 4.30 -11.23 -5.13
CA LYS A 48 5.68 -11.45 -5.62
C LYS A 48 6.76 -11.16 -4.57
N LYS A 49 6.48 -10.31 -3.58
CA LYS A 49 7.40 -9.97 -2.50
C LYS A 49 7.32 -10.92 -1.30
N SER A 50 6.29 -11.77 -1.22
CA SER A 50 6.07 -12.69 -0.09
C SER A 50 7.23 -13.66 0.17
N GLY A 51 8.03 -14.00 -0.85
CA GLY A 51 9.21 -14.86 -0.70
C GLY A 51 10.48 -14.16 -0.20
N ARG A 52 10.43 -12.85 0.07
CA ARG A 52 11.57 -12.11 0.58
C ARG A 52 11.72 -12.32 2.08
N ILE A 53 12.96 -12.37 2.54
CA ILE A 53 13.26 -12.47 3.97
C ILE A 53 13.01 -11.09 4.60
N THR A 54 12.18 -11.06 5.65
CA THR A 54 11.88 -9.87 6.46
C THR A 54 12.39 -10.09 7.88
N ALA A 55 13.63 -9.69 8.15
CA ALA A 55 14.29 -9.89 9.45
C ALA A 55 14.20 -8.68 10.39
N GLU A 56 13.80 -7.52 9.87
CA GLU A 56 13.58 -6.31 10.66
C GLU A 56 12.08 -6.15 10.97
N GLY A 57 11.71 -5.21 11.86
CA GLY A 57 10.31 -4.95 12.18
C GLY A 57 10.09 -4.22 13.50
N ALA A 58 8.83 -4.21 13.93
CA ALA A 58 8.44 -3.66 15.22
C ALA A 58 7.41 -4.54 15.93
N VAL A 59 7.45 -4.50 17.26
CA VAL A 59 6.44 -5.14 18.12
C VAL A 59 5.55 -4.06 18.73
N GLY A 60 4.26 -4.11 18.42
CA GLY A 60 3.22 -3.28 19.02
C GLY A 60 2.49 -4.03 20.14
N SER A 61 2.04 -3.29 21.15
CA SER A 61 1.22 -3.83 22.24
C SER A 61 -0.07 -3.05 22.41
N TYR A 62 -1.17 -3.75 22.70
CA TYR A 62 -2.46 -3.14 23.00
C TYR A 62 -3.09 -3.78 24.23
N ILE A 63 -3.56 -2.93 25.16
CA ILE A 63 -4.24 -3.37 26.38
C ILE A 63 -5.67 -2.84 26.39
N HIS A 64 -6.65 -3.73 26.54
CA HIS A 64 -8.07 -3.40 26.58
C HIS A 64 -8.73 -3.76 27.92
N GLY A 65 -9.87 -3.13 28.19
CA GLY A 65 -10.74 -3.50 29.31
C GLY A 65 -10.10 -3.32 30.71
N ASN A 66 -9.26 -2.30 30.88
CA ASN A 66 -8.51 -2.02 32.12
C ASN A 66 -7.53 -3.15 32.50
N GLY A 67 -6.75 -3.63 31.53
CA GLY A 67 -5.73 -4.66 31.79
C GLY A 67 -6.23 -6.11 31.70
N ARG A 68 -7.47 -6.32 31.23
CA ARG A 68 -8.04 -7.68 31.13
C ARG A 68 -7.61 -8.43 29.87
N ILE A 69 -7.33 -7.70 28.80
CA ILE A 69 -6.92 -8.28 27.53
C ILE A 69 -5.66 -7.57 27.07
N GLY A 70 -4.60 -8.34 26.84
CA GLY A 70 -3.36 -7.87 26.24
C GLY A 70 -3.12 -8.52 24.90
N VAL A 71 -2.69 -7.73 23.91
CA VAL A 71 -2.34 -8.18 22.57
C VAL A 71 -0.93 -7.70 22.27
N LEU A 72 -0.11 -8.59 21.71
CA LEU A 72 1.18 -8.26 21.09
C LEU A 72 1.10 -8.59 19.60
N VAL A 73 1.61 -7.70 18.77
CA VAL A 73 1.67 -7.87 17.31
C VAL A 73 3.08 -7.57 16.86
N GLU A 74 3.72 -8.54 16.23
CA GLU A 74 4.97 -8.34 15.50
C GLU A 74 4.65 -8.07 14.02
N VAL A 75 5.20 -7.00 13.48
CA VAL A 75 5.10 -6.66 12.06
C VAL A 75 6.50 -6.57 11.49
N ASN A 76 6.85 -7.49 10.59
CA ASN A 76 8.18 -7.56 9.98
C ASN A 76 8.26 -6.79 8.66
N CYS A 77 9.46 -6.30 8.34
CA CYS A 77 9.83 -5.61 7.12
C CYS A 77 11.23 -6.06 6.64
N GLU A 78 11.58 -5.71 5.39
CA GLU A 78 12.88 -6.06 4.80
C GLU A 78 14.04 -5.24 5.41
N THR A 79 13.77 -4.00 5.84
CA THR A 79 14.76 -3.03 6.34
C THR A 79 14.16 -2.18 7.46
N ASP A 80 14.99 -1.58 8.30
CA ASP A 80 14.64 -0.74 9.45
C ASP A 80 14.12 0.68 9.12
N PHE A 81 14.27 1.16 7.88
CA PHE A 81 13.82 2.51 7.46
C PHE A 81 12.35 2.62 6.98
N VAL A 82 11.55 1.55 7.13
CA VAL A 82 10.19 1.45 6.56
C VAL A 82 9.14 2.09 7.45
#